data_AF-A0AAD3DLA7-F1
#
_entry.id   AF-A0AAD3DLA7-F1
#
_cell.length_a   1.000
_cell.length_b   1.000
_cell.length_c   1.000
_cell.angle_alpha   90.00
_cell.angle_beta   90.00
_cell.angle_gamma   90.00
#
_symmetry.space_group_name_H-M   'P 1'
#
loop_
_entity.id
_entity.type
_entity.pdbx_description
1 polymer ?
#
loop_
_entity_poly.entity_id
_entity_poly.type
_entity_poly.pdbx_seq_one_letter_code
_entity_poly.pdbx_strand_id
1 'polypeptide(L)'
;MLPSRRSTYLRSTTLLGTFAFTLVTILYFLSHQSAQHGPSVVVIGQQQQSLTDNSTQSSVLSNNFSTGETEVPKAQEEDASSESKPEGAALMMTTMPSAPPPTARRPPLTVVCVSDTHGLYAQEGLLKVPEADMLLFAGDAEVGSPAEGVAFSRWLAGLPVRGPRVVTWGNMDTGTDMQGVGAVLVPAATLIVDSIMEVAGYRIFASPWTPRFAGAYQLDAEGEALDRFWAQLLPPNADVDIILTHGPPYGIADKARGQHRGDVGLLRAVQALQKPPLLWVCGHVHEQYGSHAVPHPAAPGGAVPLINSAVFYVQRRGHGDSAQPRVMRLPEGEVLLPAAGPGAT
;
A
#
# COMPACT_ATOMS: atom_id res chain seq x y z
N MET A 1 44.90 34.86 47.25
CA MET A 1 44.51 34.24 45.98
C MET A 1 43.10 34.68 45.62
N LEU A 2 42.81 34.88 44.34
CA LEU A 2 41.46 34.96 43.73
C LEU A 2 41.19 33.63 43.00
N PRO A 3 39.98 33.31 42.51
CA PRO A 3 38.65 33.94 42.69
C PRO A 3 37.73 32.97 43.51
N SER A 4 36.38 32.97 43.56
CA SER A 4 35.24 33.86 43.22
C SER A 4 33.99 33.40 44.02
N ARG A 5 32.91 34.20 44.05
CA ARG A 5 31.54 33.70 44.30
C ARG A 5 30.91 33.20 43.00
N ARG A 6 30.00 32.20 43.05
CA ARG A 6 28.85 32.09 42.12
C ARG A 6 27.62 31.53 42.82
N SER A 7 26.44 31.99 42.40
CA SER A 7 25.14 31.58 42.94
C SER A 7 24.61 30.36 42.21
N THR A 8 23.90 29.49 42.91
CA THR A 8 22.86 28.66 42.30
C THR A 8 21.66 29.53 41.92
N TYR A 9 21.09 29.35 40.73
CA TYR A 9 19.66 29.47 40.37
C TYR A 9 19.45 29.31 38.85
N LEU A 10 18.30 28.74 38.46
CA LEU A 10 17.71 28.71 37.11
C LEU A 10 18.53 28.08 35.95
N ARG A 11 18.02 26.96 35.41
CA ARG A 11 17.18 26.95 34.19
C ARG A 11 16.65 25.55 33.88
N SER A 12 15.33 25.39 33.88
CA SER A 12 14.63 24.14 33.58
C SER A 12 13.30 24.41 32.86
N THR A 13 13.38 25.14 31.74
CA THR A 13 12.20 25.72 31.05
C THR A 13 12.27 25.60 29.51
N THR A 14 13.08 24.70 28.96
CA THR A 14 13.34 24.62 27.51
C THR A 14 12.60 23.51 26.77
N LEU A 15 12.00 22.52 27.47
CA LEU A 15 11.36 21.36 26.81
C LEU A 15 9.89 21.57 26.42
N LEU A 16 9.11 22.32 27.20
CA LEU A 16 7.68 22.51 26.92
C LEU A 16 7.42 23.43 25.71
N GLY A 17 8.30 24.41 25.48
CA GLY A 17 8.12 25.39 24.39
C GLY A 17 8.11 24.75 23.00
N THR A 18 8.99 23.79 22.76
CA THR A 18 9.12 23.10 21.47
C THR A 18 7.91 22.23 21.16
N PHE A 19 7.41 21.46 22.14
CA PHE A 19 6.20 20.65 21.98
C PHE A 19 4.96 21.50 21.67
N ALA A 20 4.79 22.62 22.38
CA ALA A 20 3.68 23.54 22.12
C ALA A 20 3.74 24.15 20.71
N PHE A 21 4.92 24.56 20.24
CA PHE A 21 5.08 25.14 18.90
C PHE A 21 4.78 24.14 17.78
N THR A 22 5.26 22.90 17.91
CA THR A 22 4.97 21.82 16.95
C THR A 22 3.47 21.50 16.91
N LEU A 23 2.81 21.37 18.07
CA LEU A 23 1.39 21.05 18.15
C LEU A 23 0.50 22.17 17.56
N VAL A 24 0.81 23.43 17.86
CA VAL A 24 0.10 24.58 17.27
C VAL A 24 0.31 24.66 15.76
N THR A 25 1.51 24.36 15.26
CA THR A 25 1.78 24.33 13.80
C THR A 25 0.98 23.25 13.09
N ILE A 26 0.89 22.04 13.68
CA ILE A 26 0.08 20.93 13.15
C ILE A 26 -1.40 21.30 13.12
N LEU A 27 -1.95 21.82 14.23
CA LEU A 27 -3.36 22.22 14.31
C LEU A 27 -3.69 23.36 13.35
N TYR A 28 -2.77 24.31 13.15
CA TYR A 28 -2.93 25.38 12.16
C TYR A 28 -3.00 24.81 10.73
N PHE A 29 -2.08 23.91 10.36
CA PHE A 29 -2.09 23.27 9.04
C PHE A 29 -3.37 22.45 8.78
N LEU A 30 -3.80 21.65 9.76
CA LEU A 30 -5.05 20.89 9.67
C LEU A 30 -6.27 21.81 9.49
N SER A 31 -6.33 22.92 10.23
CA SER A 31 -7.43 23.89 10.12
C SER A 31 -7.53 24.54 8.73
N HIS A 32 -6.39 24.76 8.06
CA HIS A 32 -6.35 25.43 6.76
C HIS A 32 -6.55 24.49 5.57
N GLN A 33 -6.15 23.22 5.64
CA GLN A 33 -6.45 22.25 4.56
C GLN A 33 -7.94 21.85 4.51
N SER A 34 -8.63 21.84 5.66
CA SER A 34 -10.07 21.54 5.75
C SER A 34 -10.97 22.52 4.96
N ALA A 35 -10.43 23.61 4.42
CA ALA A 35 -11.15 24.59 3.60
C ALA A 35 -10.96 24.42 2.09
N GLN A 36 -10.16 23.46 1.62
CA GLN A 36 -9.83 23.27 0.19
C GLN A 36 -9.94 21.83 -0.32
N HIS A 37 -9.79 20.82 0.53
CA HIS A 37 -9.88 19.41 0.12
C HIS A 37 -10.83 18.61 1.01
N GLY A 38 -11.45 17.58 0.43
CA GLY A 38 -12.31 16.63 1.15
C GLY A 38 -11.53 15.81 2.18
N PRO A 39 -12.22 15.11 3.10
CA PRO A 39 -11.56 14.40 4.20
C PRO A 39 -10.62 13.30 3.70
N SER A 40 -9.36 13.35 4.13
CA SER A 40 -8.38 12.28 3.91
C SER A 40 -8.77 11.04 4.70
N VAL A 41 -9.43 10.08 4.04
CA VAL A 41 -9.82 8.81 4.66
C VAL A 41 -8.63 7.85 4.67
N VAL A 42 -8.09 7.56 5.86
CA VAL A 42 -7.13 6.46 6.04
C VAL A 42 -7.92 5.18 6.30
N VAL A 43 -7.92 4.26 5.33
CA VAL A 43 -8.52 2.92 5.49
C VAL A 43 -7.42 1.94 5.88
N ILE A 44 -7.41 1.51 7.15
CA ILE A 44 -6.52 0.46 7.63
C ILE A 44 -7.32 -0.85 7.69
N GLY A 45 -6.92 -1.84 6.88
CA GLY A 45 -7.46 -3.20 6.99
C GLY A 45 -7.04 -3.84 8.32
N GLN A 46 -8.01 -4.20 9.17
CA GLN A 46 -7.71 -4.94 10.40
C GLN A 46 -7.47 -6.42 10.09
N GLN A 47 -6.23 -6.87 10.20
CA GLN A 47 -5.88 -8.30 10.13
C GLN A 47 -6.14 -8.95 11.50
N GLN A 48 -7.10 -9.88 11.56
CA GLN A 48 -7.46 -10.56 12.80
C GLN A 48 -6.51 -11.75 13.07
N GLN A 49 -5.68 -11.63 14.11
CA GLN A 49 -4.74 -12.69 14.49
C GLN A 49 -5.47 -13.92 15.07
N SER A 50 -5.19 -15.11 14.53
CA SER A 50 -5.59 -16.39 15.14
C SER A 50 -4.40 -17.06 15.83
N LEU A 51 -4.32 -16.81 17.14
CA LEU A 51 -3.47 -17.40 18.17
C LEU A 51 -2.83 -18.78 17.86
N THR A 52 -1.52 -18.90 18.14
CA THR A 52 -0.83 -20.18 18.33
C THR A 52 -0.49 -20.40 19.80
N ASP A 53 -1.17 -21.32 20.47
CA ASP A 53 -0.75 -21.97 21.71
C ASP A 53 -1.73 -23.13 22.04
N ASN A 54 -1.41 -24.20 22.78
CA ASN A 54 -0.17 -24.52 23.50
C ASN A 54 0.08 -26.06 23.45
N SER A 55 1.24 -26.50 23.95
CA SER A 55 1.70 -27.89 23.99
C SER A 55 1.18 -28.74 25.16
N THR A 56 1.07 -30.06 24.99
CA THR A 56 1.38 -31.07 26.05
C THR A 56 1.54 -32.49 25.48
N GLN A 57 2.00 -33.44 26.29
CA GLN A 57 2.44 -34.80 25.88
C GLN A 57 1.45 -35.91 26.27
N SER A 58 1.26 -36.91 25.39
CA SER A 58 1.08 -38.36 25.64
C SER A 58 0.62 -39.00 24.31
N SER A 59 1.27 -40.00 23.67
CA SER A 59 1.82 -41.30 24.11
C SER A 59 0.79 -42.45 24.18
N VAL A 60 1.19 -43.60 23.61
CA VAL A 60 0.68 -44.98 23.80
C VAL A 60 -0.65 -45.41 23.11
N LEU A 61 -0.45 -46.18 22.02
CA LEU A 61 -1.23 -47.32 21.50
C LEU A 61 -2.65 -47.15 20.91
N SER A 62 -2.92 -47.99 19.90
CA SER A 62 -4.15 -48.14 19.14
C SER A 62 -5.13 -49.17 19.75
N ASN A 63 -6.41 -48.88 19.70
CA ASN A 63 -7.50 -49.80 20.08
C ASN A 63 -7.61 -51.03 19.16
N ASN A 64 -8.10 -52.16 19.70
CA ASN A 64 -8.89 -53.16 18.94
C ASN A 64 -9.56 -54.21 19.86
N PHE A 65 -10.81 -53.96 20.25
CA PHE A 65 -11.81 -54.89 20.81
C PHE A 65 -13.16 -54.14 20.73
N SER A 66 -14.36 -54.70 20.59
CA SER A 66 -14.96 -55.88 19.95
C SER A 66 -16.35 -56.06 20.59
N THR A 67 -17.41 -56.28 19.79
CA THR A 67 -18.69 -56.95 20.15
C THR A 67 -19.67 -56.30 21.17
N GLY A 68 -20.99 -56.50 20.94
CA GLY A 68 -22.15 -55.95 21.69
C GLY A 68 -22.81 -54.79 20.93
N GLU A 69 -24.10 -54.77 20.53
CA GLU A 69 -25.38 -55.23 21.12
C GLU A 69 -25.77 -54.47 22.41
N THR A 70 -26.98 -53.89 22.59
CA THR A 70 -28.24 -53.98 21.80
C THR A 70 -29.21 -52.78 22.03
N GLU A 71 -30.26 -52.69 21.18
CA GLU A 71 -31.62 -52.12 21.43
C GLU A 71 -31.88 -50.59 21.54
N VAL A 72 -33.17 -50.24 21.33
CA VAL A 72 -33.76 -48.88 21.20
C VAL A 72 -35.23 -48.92 21.67
N PRO A 73 -35.73 -47.90 22.41
CA PRO A 73 -37.09 -47.39 22.13
C PRO A 73 -37.24 -45.85 22.17
N LYS A 74 -38.42 -45.37 21.74
CA LYS A 74 -38.78 -43.95 21.44
C LYS A 74 -39.50 -43.20 22.58
N ALA A 75 -39.40 -41.87 22.58
CA ALA A 75 -40.46 -40.85 22.79
C ALA A 75 -39.91 -39.48 22.27
N GLN A 76 -40.59 -38.43 21.78
CA GLN A 76 -41.93 -37.82 21.97
C GLN A 76 -42.15 -37.27 23.41
N GLU A 77 -42.65 -36.05 23.67
CA GLU A 77 -43.07 -34.90 22.83
C GLU A 77 -43.20 -33.62 23.71
N GLU A 78 -43.00 -32.42 23.13
CA GLU A 78 -43.42 -31.08 23.66
C GLU A 78 -42.90 -30.69 25.08
N ASP A 79 -43.09 -29.49 25.67
CA ASP A 79 -43.78 -28.23 25.31
C ASP A 79 -42.93 -27.00 25.76
N ALA A 80 -43.37 -25.78 25.44
CA ALA A 80 -42.65 -24.52 25.66
C ALA A 80 -42.82 -23.89 27.05
N SER A 81 -41.88 -22.99 27.41
CA SER A 81 -42.12 -21.91 28.37
C SER A 81 -41.28 -20.67 28.03
N SER A 82 -41.72 -19.50 28.50
CA SER A 82 -41.27 -18.18 28.04
C SER A 82 -40.33 -17.47 29.00
N GLU A 83 -39.37 -16.68 28.48
CA GLU A 83 -38.88 -15.49 29.20
C GLU A 83 -38.40 -14.39 28.23
N SER A 84 -38.14 -13.19 28.76
CA SER A 84 -38.37 -11.92 28.05
C SER A 84 -37.17 -11.25 27.37
N LYS A 85 -37.44 -10.58 26.25
CA LYS A 85 -36.56 -9.58 25.60
C LYS A 85 -36.17 -8.42 26.53
N PRO A 86 -34.93 -7.90 26.42
CA PRO A 86 -34.65 -6.46 26.46
C PRO A 86 -34.75 -5.83 25.05
N GLU A 87 -34.84 -4.51 24.98
CA GLU A 87 -35.22 -3.77 23.78
C GLU A 87 -34.06 -3.46 22.82
N GLY A 88 -34.36 -3.31 21.53
CA GLY A 88 -33.36 -3.09 20.50
C GLY A 88 -32.97 -1.63 20.34
N ALA A 89 -31.71 -1.29 20.61
CA ALA A 89 -31.10 -0.06 20.11
C ALA A 89 -30.96 -0.18 18.57
N ALA A 90 -31.84 0.49 17.83
CA ALA A 90 -31.84 0.49 16.38
C ALA A 90 -30.60 1.25 15.85
N LEU A 91 -29.51 0.51 15.59
CA LEU A 91 -28.34 1.07 14.94
C LEU A 91 -28.73 1.54 13.54
N MET A 92 -28.68 2.85 13.30
CA MET A 92 -28.93 3.40 11.97
C MET A 92 -27.82 2.96 11.02
N MET A 93 -28.10 1.93 10.22
CA MET A 93 -27.30 1.59 9.04
C MET A 93 -27.39 2.77 8.07
N THR A 94 -26.44 3.69 8.18
CA THR A 94 -26.22 4.73 7.17
C THR A 94 -25.86 4.00 5.89
N THR A 95 -26.79 3.94 4.93
CA THR A 95 -26.58 3.21 3.69
C THR A 95 -25.46 3.88 2.91
N MET A 96 -24.31 3.21 2.87
CA MET A 96 -23.19 3.57 1.99
C MET A 96 -23.76 3.80 0.58
N PRO A 97 -23.40 4.91 -0.10
CA PRO A 97 -23.92 5.17 -1.43
C PRO A 97 -23.56 4.00 -2.36
N SER A 98 -24.56 3.49 -3.08
CA SER A 98 -24.34 2.43 -4.06
C SER A 98 -23.23 2.82 -5.01
N ALA A 99 -22.33 1.88 -5.30
CA ALA A 99 -21.35 2.06 -6.38
C ALA A 99 -22.08 2.48 -7.67
N PRO A 100 -21.50 3.40 -8.46
CA PRO A 100 -22.10 3.81 -9.72
C PRO A 100 -22.18 2.62 -10.70
N PRO A 101 -23.16 2.61 -11.61
CA PRO A 101 -23.32 1.51 -12.56
C PRO A 101 -22.07 1.36 -13.45
N PRO A 102 -21.72 0.13 -13.89
CA PRO A 102 -20.46 -0.18 -14.61
C PRO A 102 -20.42 0.32 -16.07
N THR A 103 -21.12 1.40 -16.37
CA THR A 103 -21.29 2.00 -17.69
C THR A 103 -20.85 3.47 -17.75
N ALA A 104 -20.51 4.09 -16.62
CA ALA A 104 -19.83 5.37 -16.60
C ALA A 104 -18.41 5.21 -17.19
N ARG A 105 -18.16 5.83 -18.36
CA ARG A 105 -16.80 5.86 -18.93
C ARG A 105 -15.86 6.53 -17.92
N ARG A 106 -14.76 5.86 -17.58
CA ARG A 106 -13.71 6.42 -16.72
C ARG A 106 -13.22 7.76 -17.31
N PRO A 107 -13.04 8.81 -16.49
CA PRO A 107 -12.61 10.12 -16.99
C PRO A 107 -11.18 10.01 -17.54
N PRO A 108 -10.86 10.54 -18.73
CA PRO A 108 -9.49 10.48 -19.23
C PRO A 108 -8.51 11.22 -18.31
N LEU A 109 -7.44 10.55 -17.88
CA LEU A 109 -6.41 11.11 -17.01
C LEU A 109 -5.02 10.90 -17.59
N THR A 110 -4.17 11.92 -17.44
CA THR A 110 -2.72 11.78 -17.57
C THR A 110 -2.17 11.43 -16.19
N VAL A 111 -1.61 10.22 -16.01
CA VAL A 111 -1.04 9.79 -14.72
C VAL A 111 0.47 9.64 -14.82
N VAL A 112 1.17 9.97 -13.73
CA VAL A 112 2.63 9.83 -13.63
C VAL A 112 3.00 8.77 -12.59
N CYS A 113 3.92 7.89 -12.95
CA CYS A 113 4.36 6.74 -12.16
C CYS A 113 5.80 6.94 -11.67
N VAL A 114 6.02 6.77 -10.36
CA VAL A 114 7.32 6.96 -9.68
C VAL A 114 7.47 5.91 -8.55
N SER A 115 8.68 5.45 -8.28
CA SER A 115 9.02 4.57 -7.14
C SER A 115 10.52 4.63 -6.87
N ASP A 116 10.97 4.12 -5.72
CA ASP A 116 12.40 3.92 -5.42
C ASP A 116 13.22 5.21 -5.55
N THR A 117 12.76 6.23 -4.85
CA THR A 117 13.41 7.55 -4.81
C THR A 117 14.48 7.66 -3.74
N HIS A 118 14.46 6.78 -2.73
CA HIS A 118 15.46 6.66 -1.67
C HIS A 118 15.86 7.99 -1.01
N GLY A 119 14.88 8.81 -0.63
CA GLY A 119 15.08 10.14 -0.04
C GLY A 119 15.56 11.23 -1.01
N LEU A 120 15.97 10.88 -2.23
CA LEU A 120 16.52 11.82 -3.23
C LEU A 120 15.44 12.54 -4.04
N TYR A 121 14.15 12.33 -3.75
CA TYR A 121 13.02 12.93 -4.45
C TYR A 121 13.10 14.46 -4.54
N ALA A 122 13.67 15.12 -3.52
CA ALA A 122 13.84 16.57 -3.45
C ALA A 122 15.19 17.09 -4.01
N GLN A 123 16.03 16.23 -4.57
CA GLN A 123 17.29 16.66 -5.18
C GLN A 123 17.03 17.41 -6.49
N GLU A 124 17.48 18.67 -6.57
CA GLU A 124 17.25 19.53 -7.73
C GLU A 124 17.76 18.90 -9.03
N GLY A 125 16.92 18.93 -10.07
CA GLY A 125 17.22 18.39 -11.39
C GLY A 125 17.20 16.86 -11.53
N LEU A 126 17.17 16.09 -10.43
CA LEU A 126 17.23 14.62 -10.47
C LEU A 126 15.93 14.00 -10.98
N LEU A 127 14.77 14.38 -10.43
CA LEU A 127 13.46 13.87 -10.88
C LEU A 127 12.66 14.99 -11.54
N LYS A 128 12.34 14.81 -12.83
CA LYS A 128 11.54 15.76 -13.63
C LYS A 128 10.11 15.22 -13.74
N VAL A 129 9.32 15.41 -12.68
CA VAL A 129 7.89 15.09 -12.68
C VAL A 129 7.16 16.12 -13.56
N PRO A 130 6.54 15.71 -14.69
CA PRO A 130 5.80 16.63 -15.56
C PRO A 130 4.40 16.94 -14.99
N GLU A 131 3.67 17.86 -15.64
CA GLU A 131 2.25 18.06 -15.34
C GLU A 131 1.45 16.76 -15.55
N ALA A 132 0.66 16.41 -14.55
CA ALA A 132 -0.20 15.24 -14.54
C ALA A 132 -1.46 15.49 -13.71
N ASP A 133 -2.50 14.70 -13.95
CA ASP A 133 -3.77 14.79 -13.23
C ASP A 133 -3.74 13.96 -11.93
N MET A 134 -2.92 12.91 -11.88
CA MET A 134 -2.68 12.07 -10.69
C MET A 134 -1.25 11.50 -10.67
N LEU A 135 -0.66 11.37 -9.49
CA LEU A 135 0.59 10.62 -9.25
C LEU A 135 0.26 9.23 -8.68
N LEU A 136 0.99 8.22 -9.14
CA LEU A 136 1.04 6.87 -8.61
C LEU A 136 2.47 6.61 -8.09
N PHE A 137 2.61 6.41 -6.77
CA PHE A 137 3.90 6.24 -6.11
C PHE A 137 4.00 4.84 -5.47
N ALA A 138 4.91 3.99 -5.98
CA ALA A 138 4.97 2.55 -5.64
C ALA A 138 5.99 2.20 -4.53
N GLY A 139 6.19 3.09 -3.56
CA GLY A 139 7.05 2.85 -2.40
C GLY A 139 8.50 3.31 -2.55
N ASP A 140 9.27 3.10 -1.48
CA ASP A 140 10.66 3.53 -1.32
C ASP A 140 10.85 5.04 -1.51
N ALA A 141 10.09 5.77 -0.69
CA ALA A 141 10.34 7.18 -0.39
C ALA A 141 11.50 7.36 0.61
N GLU A 142 11.89 6.30 1.32
CA GLU A 142 12.84 6.27 2.46
C GLU A 142 12.25 6.91 3.73
N VAL A 143 10.97 6.64 4.00
CA VAL A 143 10.27 7.18 5.19
C VAL A 143 10.60 6.33 6.43
N GLY A 144 11.72 6.65 7.07
CA GLY A 144 12.15 6.04 8.35
C GLY A 144 11.53 6.70 9.60
N SER A 145 11.00 7.92 9.49
CA SER A 145 10.55 8.72 10.64
C SER A 145 9.45 9.75 10.29
N PRO A 146 8.76 10.32 11.30
CA PRO A 146 7.82 11.42 11.10
C PRO A 146 8.43 12.67 10.45
N ALA A 147 9.74 12.89 10.58
CA ALA A 147 10.42 14.02 9.93
C ALA A 147 10.58 13.80 8.42
N GLU A 148 10.94 12.59 8.00
CA GLU A 148 10.99 12.21 6.58
C GLU A 148 9.59 12.16 5.97
N GLY A 149 8.57 11.70 6.69
CA GLY A 149 7.17 11.77 6.24
C GLY A 149 6.70 13.21 5.98
N VAL A 150 7.06 14.16 6.83
CA VAL A 150 6.77 15.60 6.62
C VAL A 150 7.57 16.17 5.44
N ALA A 151 8.82 15.74 5.23
CA ALA A 151 9.63 16.14 4.07
C ALA A 151 9.05 15.61 2.75
N PHE A 152 8.67 14.32 2.71
CA PHE A 152 8.04 13.66 1.58
C PHE A 152 6.67 14.28 1.27
N SER A 153 5.84 14.52 2.28
CA SER A 153 4.56 15.24 2.14
C SER A 153 4.73 16.64 1.55
N ARG A 154 5.79 17.37 1.95
CA ARG A 154 6.10 18.69 1.37
C ARG A 154 6.50 18.59 -0.10
N TRP A 155 7.29 17.59 -0.46
CA TRP A 155 7.64 17.32 -1.86
C TRP A 155 6.40 17.01 -2.70
N LEU A 156 5.58 16.03 -2.26
CA LEU A 156 4.31 15.66 -2.90
C LEU A 156 3.38 16.88 -3.11
N ALA A 157 3.28 17.76 -2.12
CA ALA A 157 2.49 18.98 -2.22
C ALA A 157 3.04 19.98 -3.27
N GLY A 158 4.36 20.04 -3.44
CA GLY A 158 5.03 20.94 -4.41
C GLY A 158 5.09 20.45 -5.85
N LEU A 159 4.70 19.20 -6.13
CA LEU A 159 4.69 18.65 -7.49
C LEU A 159 3.62 19.31 -8.40
N PRO A 160 3.87 19.41 -9.72
CA PRO A 160 2.91 19.94 -10.72
C PRO A 160 1.75 18.95 -11.02
N VAL A 161 1.29 18.22 -10.01
CA VAL A 161 0.19 17.25 -10.09
C VAL A 161 -1.09 17.94 -9.66
N ARG A 162 -2.10 17.96 -10.54
CA ARG A 162 -3.35 18.72 -10.33
C ARG A 162 -4.27 18.08 -9.29
N GLY A 163 -4.28 16.75 -9.23
CA GLY A 163 -5.16 15.95 -8.37
C GLY A 163 -4.40 15.10 -7.34
N PRO A 164 -4.91 13.89 -7.02
CA PRO A 164 -4.37 13.03 -5.97
C PRO A 164 -2.91 12.61 -6.17
N ARG A 165 -2.23 12.34 -5.06
CA ARG A 165 -0.93 11.66 -5.01
C ARG A 165 -1.17 10.31 -4.33
N VAL A 166 -1.39 9.26 -5.10
CA VAL A 166 -1.65 7.93 -4.57
C VAL A 166 -0.32 7.28 -4.20
N VAL A 167 -0.23 6.76 -2.99
CA VAL A 167 1.01 6.20 -2.42
C VAL A 167 0.72 4.83 -1.82
N THR A 168 1.61 3.88 -2.06
CA THR A 168 1.88 2.75 -1.15
C THR A 168 3.32 2.87 -0.64
N TRP A 169 3.63 2.17 0.44
CA TRP A 169 4.99 2.04 0.96
C TRP A 169 5.81 0.99 0.20
N GLY A 170 7.12 1.02 0.38
CA GLY A 170 8.07 -0.01 -0.02
C GLY A 170 8.93 -0.48 1.14
N ASN A 171 9.86 -1.40 0.89
CA ASN A 171 10.61 -2.05 1.97
C ASN A 171 11.61 -1.11 2.69
N MET A 172 11.99 0.02 2.10
CA MET A 172 12.86 1.02 2.74
C MET A 172 12.08 2.07 3.56
N ASP A 173 10.75 2.10 3.46
CA ASP A 173 9.87 2.95 4.28
C ASP A 173 9.69 2.35 5.70
N THR A 174 10.81 2.08 6.36
CA THR A 174 10.88 1.30 7.62
C THR A 174 10.18 1.95 8.82
N GLY A 175 9.84 3.24 8.73
CA GLY A 175 9.05 3.96 9.73
C GLY A 175 7.54 3.80 9.58
N THR A 176 7.05 3.04 8.60
CA THR A 176 5.61 2.88 8.33
C THR A 176 5.07 1.47 8.60
N ASP A 177 5.95 0.48 8.83
CA ASP A 177 5.58 -0.87 9.28
C ASP A 177 4.88 -0.78 10.65
N MET A 178 3.80 -1.54 10.85
CA MET A 178 2.96 -1.45 12.06
C MET A 178 3.65 -1.96 13.34
N GLN A 179 4.91 -2.35 13.25
CA GLN A 179 5.78 -2.73 14.36
C GLN A 179 6.61 -1.54 14.93
N GLY A 180 6.62 -0.38 14.27
CA GLY A 180 7.55 0.73 14.58
C GLY A 180 6.91 2.11 14.83
N VAL A 181 7.03 2.62 16.07
CA VAL A 181 7.12 4.06 16.44
C VAL A 181 6.12 5.07 15.81
N GLY A 182 4.87 4.66 15.61
CA GLY A 182 3.73 5.58 15.44
C GLY A 182 3.50 6.08 14.00
N ALA A 183 2.22 6.11 13.61
CA ALA A 183 1.80 6.36 12.23
C ALA A 183 2.39 7.64 11.62
N VAL A 184 3.32 7.47 10.68
CA VAL A 184 3.95 8.58 9.97
C VAL A 184 2.94 9.22 9.02
N LEU A 185 2.53 10.45 9.35
CA LEU A 185 1.55 11.19 8.57
C LEU A 185 2.20 11.82 7.33
N VAL A 186 1.63 11.56 6.16
CA VAL A 186 1.96 12.21 4.89
C VAL A 186 0.69 12.87 4.32
N PRO A 187 0.23 14.03 4.86
CA PRO A 187 -1.10 14.57 4.53
C PRO A 187 -1.34 14.91 3.05
N ALA A 188 -0.29 15.12 2.26
CA ALA A 188 -0.41 15.34 0.81
C ALA A 188 -0.63 14.05 -0.01
N ALA A 189 -0.61 12.87 0.63
CA ALA A 189 -0.82 11.58 -0.01
C ALA A 189 -2.24 11.04 0.22
N THR A 190 -2.79 10.43 -0.83
CA THR A 190 -3.84 9.41 -0.72
C THR A 190 -3.15 8.08 -0.49
N LEU A 191 -2.87 7.76 0.77
CA LEU A 191 -2.21 6.52 1.16
C LEU A 191 -3.20 5.34 1.03
N ILE A 192 -2.80 4.30 0.30
CA ILE A 192 -3.53 3.03 0.18
C ILE A 192 -2.57 1.91 0.59
N VAL A 193 -3.01 1.06 1.51
CA VAL A 193 -2.29 -0.14 1.96
C VAL A 193 -3.30 -1.27 2.08
N ASP A 194 -3.00 -2.41 1.46
CA ASP A 194 -3.74 -3.68 1.50
C ASP A 194 -5.27 -3.53 1.32
N SER A 195 -5.66 -2.63 0.41
CA SER A 195 -7.06 -2.23 0.21
C SER A 195 -7.31 -1.68 -1.19
N ILE A 196 -8.59 -1.59 -1.58
CA ILE A 196 -9.05 -0.98 -2.84
C ILE A 196 -9.80 0.32 -2.52
N MET A 197 -9.36 1.44 -3.11
CA MET A 197 -9.99 2.76 -2.95
C MET A 197 -10.38 3.34 -4.31
N GLU A 198 -11.50 4.05 -4.40
CA GLU A 198 -11.81 4.85 -5.59
C GLU A 198 -11.16 6.23 -5.50
N VAL A 199 -10.32 6.56 -6.48
CA VAL A 199 -9.57 7.81 -6.57
C VAL A 199 -9.69 8.36 -7.99
N ALA A 200 -10.13 9.62 -8.12
CA ALA A 200 -10.38 10.28 -9.41
C ALA A 200 -11.27 9.48 -10.39
N GLY A 201 -12.17 8.63 -9.87
CA GLY A 201 -13.07 7.77 -10.66
C GLY A 201 -12.49 6.42 -11.08
N TYR A 202 -11.27 6.08 -10.64
CA TYR A 202 -10.60 4.79 -10.85
C TYR A 202 -10.49 4.02 -9.53
N ARG A 203 -10.72 2.70 -9.55
CA ARG A 203 -10.53 1.82 -8.40
C ARG A 203 -9.08 1.33 -8.38
N ILE A 204 -8.36 1.67 -7.32
CA ILE A 204 -6.93 1.39 -7.18
C ILE A 204 -6.74 0.41 -6.02
N PHE A 205 -6.18 -0.77 -6.30
CA PHE A 205 -5.61 -1.64 -5.28
C PHE A 205 -4.16 -1.22 -5.04
N ALA A 206 -3.73 -1.11 -3.79
CA ALA A 206 -2.31 -0.92 -3.47
C ALA A 206 -1.83 -1.75 -2.30
N SER A 207 -0.57 -2.16 -2.34
CA SER A 207 0.03 -3.04 -1.33
C SER A 207 1.57 -2.94 -1.31
N PRO A 208 2.21 -2.85 -0.13
CA PRO A 208 3.65 -2.64 -0.02
C PRO A 208 4.47 -3.94 -0.06
N TRP A 209 3.81 -5.10 0.00
CA TRP A 209 4.46 -6.37 0.28
C TRP A 209 5.33 -6.89 -0.87
N THR A 210 6.50 -7.44 -0.52
CA THR A 210 7.43 -8.13 -1.44
C THR A 210 7.79 -9.52 -0.89
N PRO A 211 8.32 -10.43 -1.72
CA PRO A 211 9.03 -11.59 -1.23
C PRO A 211 10.23 -11.18 -0.34
N ARG A 212 10.63 -12.06 0.58
CA ARG A 212 11.74 -11.83 1.52
C ARG A 212 13.02 -11.32 0.84
N PHE A 213 13.48 -10.13 1.24
CA PHE A 213 14.69 -9.47 0.73
C PHE A 213 15.43 -8.67 1.83
N ALA A 214 14.98 -7.46 2.14
CA ALA A 214 15.54 -6.56 3.15
C ALA A 214 14.49 -5.53 3.58
N GLY A 215 14.62 -4.92 4.77
CA GLY A 215 13.72 -3.86 5.24
C GLY A 215 12.35 -4.33 5.73
N ALA A 216 11.34 -3.46 5.63
CA ALA A 216 9.94 -3.69 6.00
C ALA A 216 9.15 -4.51 4.95
N TYR A 217 7.89 -4.84 5.26
CA TYR A 217 6.92 -5.41 4.31
C TYR A 217 7.36 -6.67 3.54
N GLN A 218 8.12 -7.54 4.20
CA GLN A 218 8.56 -8.82 3.64
C GLN A 218 7.56 -9.95 3.94
N LEU A 219 7.06 -10.61 2.90
CA LEU A 219 6.29 -11.85 3.01
C LEU A 219 7.23 -13.05 3.22
N ASP A 220 6.98 -13.78 4.30
CA ASP A 220 7.60 -15.07 4.60
C ASP A 220 6.58 -16.20 4.37
N ALA A 221 6.02 -16.24 3.16
CA ALA A 221 4.95 -17.14 2.76
C ALA A 221 5.24 -17.77 1.40
N GLU A 222 4.97 -19.07 1.28
CA GLU A 222 5.14 -19.84 0.05
C GLU A 222 3.88 -20.67 -0.26
N GLY A 223 3.73 -21.10 -1.52
CA GLY A 223 2.64 -21.97 -1.97
C GLY A 223 1.25 -21.48 -1.55
N GLU A 224 0.42 -22.38 -1.02
CA GLU A 224 -0.95 -22.09 -0.58
C GLU A 224 -1.05 -21.00 0.51
N ALA A 225 0.01 -20.69 1.25
CA ALA A 225 -0.01 -19.56 2.19
C ALA A 225 0.07 -18.21 1.44
N LEU A 226 0.95 -18.12 0.45
CA LEU A 226 1.13 -16.95 -0.41
C LEU A 226 -0.09 -16.73 -1.33
N ASP A 227 -0.61 -17.80 -1.92
CA ASP A 227 -1.81 -17.75 -2.77
C ASP A 227 -3.04 -17.29 -1.97
N ARG A 228 -3.20 -17.76 -0.72
CA ARG A 228 -4.29 -17.31 0.17
C ARG A 228 -4.13 -15.86 0.62
N PHE A 229 -2.91 -15.40 0.91
CA PHE A 229 -2.65 -14.01 1.30
C PHE A 229 -3.12 -13.05 0.20
N TRP A 230 -2.67 -13.26 -1.04
CA TRP A 230 -3.07 -12.40 -2.15
C TRP A 230 -4.54 -12.56 -2.55
N ALA A 231 -5.11 -13.75 -2.48
CA ALA A 231 -6.55 -13.96 -2.75
C ALA A 231 -7.49 -13.34 -1.69
N GLN A 232 -7.01 -13.06 -0.47
CA GLN A 232 -7.78 -12.30 0.54
C GLN A 232 -7.84 -10.81 0.21
N LEU A 233 -6.72 -10.22 -0.26
CA LEU A 233 -6.62 -8.80 -0.59
C LEU A 233 -7.20 -8.47 -1.97
N LEU A 234 -7.03 -9.39 -2.93
CA LEU A 234 -7.36 -9.23 -4.34
C LEU A 234 -8.07 -10.49 -4.89
N PRO A 235 -9.31 -10.78 -4.44
CA PRO A 235 -10.07 -11.96 -4.88
C PRO A 235 -10.47 -11.87 -6.37
N PRO A 236 -10.73 -13.00 -7.06
CA PRO A 236 -11.05 -13.05 -8.49
C PRO A 236 -12.19 -12.13 -8.98
N ASN A 237 -13.14 -11.80 -8.11
CA ASN A 237 -14.28 -10.91 -8.41
C ASN A 237 -14.04 -9.44 -7.99
N ALA A 238 -12.82 -9.07 -7.62
CA ALA A 238 -12.46 -7.69 -7.30
C ALA A 238 -12.55 -6.80 -8.56
N ASP A 239 -13.41 -5.79 -8.52
CA ASP A 239 -13.42 -4.72 -9.50
C ASP A 239 -12.29 -3.72 -9.16
N VAL A 240 -11.28 -3.70 -10.03
CA VAL A 240 -10.09 -2.86 -9.92
C VAL A 240 -9.71 -2.35 -11.32
N ASP A 241 -9.24 -1.11 -11.40
CA ASP A 241 -8.75 -0.49 -12.62
C ASP A 241 -7.23 -0.31 -12.62
N ILE A 242 -6.60 -0.17 -11.45
CA ILE A 242 -5.15 0.03 -11.29
C ILE A 242 -4.60 -0.85 -10.16
N ILE A 243 -3.49 -1.54 -10.40
CA ILE A 243 -2.67 -2.21 -9.37
C ILE A 243 -1.45 -1.33 -9.06
N LEU A 244 -1.17 -1.07 -7.78
CA LEU A 244 -0.03 -0.30 -7.29
C LEU A 244 0.72 -1.08 -6.21
N THR A 245 1.70 -1.91 -6.58
CA THR A 245 2.44 -2.77 -5.64
C THR A 245 3.90 -2.39 -5.60
N HIS A 246 4.57 -2.44 -4.44
CA HIS A 246 6.02 -2.14 -4.44
C HIS A 246 6.80 -3.20 -5.25
N GLY A 247 6.60 -4.48 -4.93
CA GLY A 247 7.20 -5.58 -5.67
C GLY A 247 6.59 -5.78 -7.07
N PRO A 248 7.40 -6.20 -8.07
CA PRO A 248 6.90 -6.69 -9.36
C PRO A 248 6.33 -8.13 -9.25
N PRO A 249 5.53 -8.58 -10.23
CA PRO A 249 5.15 -9.98 -10.37
C PRO A 249 6.33 -10.89 -10.77
N TYR A 250 6.30 -12.16 -10.37
CA TYR A 250 7.33 -13.14 -10.75
C TYR A 250 7.49 -13.25 -12.27
N GLY A 251 8.72 -13.27 -12.75
CA GLY A 251 9.03 -13.50 -14.17
C GLY A 251 9.02 -12.26 -15.06
N ILE A 252 8.41 -11.15 -14.63
CA ILE A 252 8.16 -9.94 -15.44
C ILE A 252 8.63 -8.71 -14.66
N ALA A 253 9.52 -7.93 -15.25
CA ALA A 253 10.13 -6.75 -14.63
C ALA A 253 10.87 -7.01 -13.28
N ASP A 254 11.32 -8.24 -13.04
CA ASP A 254 11.71 -8.71 -11.70
C ASP A 254 13.13 -9.33 -11.59
N LYS A 255 13.92 -9.33 -12.67
CA LYS A 255 15.28 -9.88 -12.68
C LYS A 255 16.30 -8.95 -12.05
N ALA A 256 16.60 -9.17 -10.76
CA ALA A 256 17.71 -8.53 -10.05
C ALA A 256 18.95 -9.45 -10.04
N ARG A 257 20.12 -8.96 -10.48
CA ARG A 257 21.40 -9.71 -10.50
C ARG A 257 21.30 -11.11 -11.13
N GLY A 258 20.45 -11.25 -12.15
CA GLY A 258 20.22 -12.52 -12.87
C GLY A 258 19.28 -13.51 -12.16
N GLN A 259 18.69 -13.16 -11.02
CA GLN A 259 17.70 -13.96 -10.29
C GLN A 259 16.33 -13.26 -10.31
N HIS A 260 15.26 -14.05 -10.35
CA HIS A 260 13.90 -13.54 -10.20
C HIS A 260 13.65 -13.10 -8.74
N ARG A 261 12.91 -11.99 -8.58
CA ARG A 261 12.54 -11.39 -7.28
C ARG A 261 11.04 -11.13 -7.13
N GLY A 262 10.27 -11.29 -8.21
CA GLY A 262 8.88 -10.91 -8.21
C GLY A 262 8.01 -11.92 -7.48
N ASP A 263 6.83 -11.48 -7.04
CA ASP A 263 5.90 -12.32 -6.30
C ASP A 263 5.05 -13.20 -7.24
N VAL A 264 5.07 -14.51 -6.98
CA VAL A 264 4.37 -15.53 -7.78
C VAL A 264 2.90 -15.67 -7.41
N GLY A 265 2.53 -15.44 -6.15
CA GLY A 265 1.14 -15.42 -5.70
C GLY A 265 0.41 -14.15 -6.16
N LEU A 266 1.10 -13.01 -6.13
CA LEU A 266 0.59 -11.74 -6.65
C LEU A 266 0.31 -11.82 -8.16
N LEU A 267 1.23 -12.42 -8.93
CA LEU A 267 1.01 -12.70 -10.35
C LEU A 267 -0.25 -13.56 -10.56
N ARG A 268 -0.40 -14.65 -9.79
CA ARG A 268 -1.57 -15.54 -9.87
C ARG A 268 -2.87 -14.82 -9.50
N ALA A 269 -2.87 -14.02 -8.44
CA ALA A 269 -4.04 -13.27 -8.00
C ALA A 269 -4.50 -12.26 -9.05
N VAL A 270 -3.58 -11.47 -9.62
CA VAL A 270 -3.90 -10.55 -10.72
C VAL A 270 -4.36 -11.32 -11.97
N GLN A 271 -3.73 -12.44 -12.32
CA GLN A 271 -4.16 -13.28 -13.47
C GLN A 271 -5.50 -13.99 -13.25
N ALA A 272 -5.97 -14.13 -12.02
CA ALA A 272 -7.25 -14.72 -11.67
C ALA A 272 -8.41 -13.71 -11.69
N LEU A 273 -8.14 -12.41 -11.90
CA LEU A 273 -9.18 -11.38 -11.95
C LEU A 273 -10.12 -11.58 -13.15
N GLN A 274 -11.42 -11.59 -12.89
CA GLN A 274 -12.47 -11.66 -13.92
C GLN A 274 -12.49 -10.42 -14.82
N LYS A 275 -12.09 -9.27 -14.27
CA LYS A 275 -11.87 -8.02 -14.99
C LYS A 275 -10.37 -7.70 -14.99
N PRO A 276 -9.71 -7.55 -16.15
CA PRO A 276 -8.32 -7.10 -16.19
C PRO A 276 -8.19 -5.66 -15.65
N PRO A 277 -7.18 -5.34 -14.83
CA PRO A 277 -6.80 -3.95 -14.57
C PRO A 277 -6.27 -3.29 -15.84
N LEU A 278 -6.39 -1.96 -15.93
CA LEU A 278 -5.93 -1.14 -17.05
C LEU A 278 -4.43 -0.82 -16.97
N LEU A 279 -3.88 -0.86 -15.76
CA LEU A 279 -2.48 -0.53 -15.47
C LEU A 279 -1.99 -1.25 -14.21
N TRP A 280 -0.75 -1.72 -14.22
CA TRP A 280 0.01 -2.12 -13.05
C TRP A 280 1.23 -1.20 -12.91
N VAL A 281 1.41 -0.57 -11.76
CA VAL A 281 2.63 0.19 -11.42
C VAL A 281 3.37 -0.52 -10.29
N CYS A 282 4.69 -0.66 -10.42
CA CYS A 282 5.55 -1.19 -9.37
C CYS A 282 6.92 -0.51 -9.30
N GLY A 283 7.80 -1.02 -8.45
CA GLY A 283 9.18 -0.56 -8.27
C GLY A 283 10.11 -1.71 -7.90
N HIS A 284 10.91 -1.53 -6.85
CA HIS A 284 11.76 -2.51 -6.14
C HIS A 284 12.95 -3.08 -6.96
N VAL A 285 12.72 -3.53 -8.19
CA VAL A 285 13.77 -4.11 -9.05
C VAL A 285 14.29 -3.06 -10.03
N HIS A 286 15.25 -2.26 -9.57
CA HIS A 286 15.80 -1.11 -10.29
C HIS A 286 16.42 -1.48 -11.65
N GLU A 287 17.00 -2.68 -11.75
CA GLU A 287 17.59 -3.23 -12.98
C GLU A 287 16.55 -3.51 -14.09
N GLN A 288 15.26 -3.37 -13.79
CA GLN A 288 14.13 -3.66 -14.68
C GLN A 288 13.16 -2.47 -14.83
N TYR A 289 13.55 -1.26 -14.39
CA TYR A 289 12.83 -0.03 -14.67
C TYR A 289 12.45 0.10 -16.15
N GLY A 290 11.18 0.44 -16.43
CA GLY A 290 10.65 0.57 -17.78
C GLY A 290 9.21 0.08 -17.94
N SER A 291 8.82 -0.11 -19.19
CA SER A 291 7.48 -0.57 -19.59
C SER A 291 7.51 -2.03 -20.02
N HIS A 292 6.57 -2.81 -19.50
CA HIS A 292 6.44 -4.26 -19.64
C HIS A 292 4.97 -4.63 -19.88
N ALA A 293 4.70 -5.92 -20.09
CA ALA A 293 3.34 -6.44 -20.24
C ALA A 293 3.19 -7.74 -19.44
N VAL A 294 2.15 -7.83 -18.61
CA VAL A 294 1.83 -9.03 -17.82
C VAL A 294 0.72 -9.80 -18.51
N PRO A 295 0.95 -11.03 -19.02
CA PRO A 295 -0.08 -11.83 -19.68
C PRO A 295 -1.29 -12.05 -18.76
N HIS A 296 -2.49 -11.83 -19.26
CA HIS A 296 -3.73 -11.88 -18.46
C HIS A 296 -4.89 -12.48 -19.28
N PRO A 297 -5.54 -13.58 -18.84
CA PRO A 297 -6.49 -14.32 -19.67
C PRO A 297 -7.65 -13.51 -20.25
N ALA A 298 -8.19 -12.56 -19.48
CA ALA A 298 -9.32 -11.72 -19.90
C ALA A 298 -8.92 -10.34 -20.48
N ALA A 299 -7.63 -10.06 -20.70
CA ALA A 299 -7.20 -8.75 -21.24
C ALA A 299 -7.43 -8.67 -22.77
N PRO A 300 -8.02 -7.58 -23.30
CA PRO A 300 -8.29 -7.45 -24.75
C PRO A 300 -7.05 -7.56 -25.65
N GLY A 301 -5.89 -7.12 -25.16
CA GLY A 301 -4.58 -7.29 -25.83
C GLY A 301 -3.78 -8.53 -25.37
N GLY A 302 -4.40 -9.44 -24.63
CA GLY A 302 -3.74 -10.61 -24.00
C GLY A 302 -2.86 -10.29 -22.79
N ALA A 303 -2.63 -9.02 -22.47
CA ALA A 303 -1.81 -8.59 -21.34
C ALA A 303 -2.28 -7.26 -20.72
N VAL A 304 -1.90 -7.05 -19.46
CA VAL A 304 -2.01 -5.79 -18.70
C VAL A 304 -0.70 -4.98 -18.89
N PRO A 305 -0.74 -3.67 -19.18
CA PRO A 305 0.44 -2.81 -19.17
C PRO A 305 1.05 -2.73 -17.77
N LEU A 306 2.35 -3.01 -17.63
CA LEU A 306 3.08 -2.86 -16.38
C LEU A 306 4.17 -1.79 -16.51
N ILE A 307 4.29 -0.93 -15.51
CA ILE A 307 5.34 0.09 -15.39
C ILE A 307 6.14 -0.20 -14.12
N ASN A 308 7.36 -0.70 -14.29
CA ASN A 308 8.36 -0.65 -13.22
C ASN A 308 8.93 0.77 -13.22
N SER A 309 8.59 1.51 -12.17
CA SER A 309 8.79 2.95 -12.00
C SER A 309 9.92 3.31 -11.06
N ALA A 310 10.78 2.34 -10.70
CA ALA A 310 11.96 2.55 -9.88
C ALA A 310 12.93 3.56 -10.53
N VAL A 311 12.92 4.83 -10.11
CA VAL A 311 13.67 5.90 -10.79
C VAL A 311 15.11 6.08 -10.33
N PHE A 312 15.53 5.42 -9.25
CA PHE A 312 16.91 5.47 -8.78
C PHE A 312 17.54 4.08 -8.65
N TYR A 313 18.85 3.97 -8.92
CA TYR A 313 19.63 2.75 -8.66
C TYR A 313 20.96 3.14 -8.04
N VAL A 314 21.06 2.99 -6.71
CA VAL A 314 22.21 3.41 -5.90
C VAL A 314 23.55 2.78 -6.38
N GLN A 315 23.48 1.64 -7.05
CA GLN A 315 24.65 0.83 -7.40
C GLN A 315 25.22 1.11 -8.81
N ARG A 316 24.64 2.02 -9.60
CA ARG A 316 25.10 2.30 -10.98
C ARG A 316 25.21 3.80 -11.29
N ARG A 317 26.45 4.32 -11.31
CA ARG A 317 26.76 5.69 -11.75
C ARG A 317 26.14 5.97 -13.12
N GLY A 318 25.52 7.14 -13.27
CA GLY A 318 24.85 7.56 -14.50
C GLY A 318 23.42 7.04 -14.70
N HIS A 319 22.88 6.20 -13.80
CA HIS A 319 21.53 5.65 -14.00
C HIS A 319 20.43 6.70 -13.76
N GLY A 320 20.55 7.55 -12.74
CA GLY A 320 19.58 8.62 -12.43
C GLY A 320 19.47 9.69 -13.53
N ASP A 321 20.47 9.81 -14.42
CA ASP A 321 20.40 10.67 -15.60
C ASP A 321 19.52 10.07 -16.72
N SER A 322 19.19 8.78 -16.63
CA SER A 322 18.47 7.99 -17.65
C SER A 322 17.09 7.46 -17.18
N ALA A 323 16.93 7.25 -15.87
CA ALA A 323 15.67 6.89 -15.25
C ALA A 323 14.91 8.15 -14.82
N GLN A 324 13.63 8.24 -15.17
CA GLN A 324 12.76 9.41 -14.99
C GLN A 324 11.30 8.93 -14.86
N PRO A 325 10.39 9.73 -14.27
CA PRO A 325 8.98 9.39 -14.17
C PRO A 325 8.36 8.93 -15.50
N ARG A 326 7.49 7.92 -15.43
CA ARG A 326 6.76 7.38 -16.60
C ARG A 326 5.36 7.95 -16.64
N VAL A 327 4.91 8.40 -17.82
CA VAL A 327 3.58 9.01 -18.00
C VAL A 327 2.70 8.07 -18.80
N MET A 328 1.48 7.85 -18.30
CA MET A 328 0.47 7.00 -18.92
C MET A 328 -0.81 7.79 -19.20
N ARG A 329 -1.56 7.41 -20.25
CA ARG A 329 -2.99 7.74 -20.36
C ARG A 329 -3.85 6.62 -19.82
N LEU A 330 -4.88 7.03 -19.09
CA LEU A 330 -6.00 6.18 -18.74
C LEU A 330 -7.27 6.78 -19.36
N PRO A 331 -8.26 5.96 -19.76
CA PRO A 331 -8.33 4.50 -19.59
C PRO A 331 -7.54 3.66 -20.60
N GLU A 332 -6.89 4.25 -21.61
CA GLU A 332 -6.31 3.52 -22.75
C GLU A 332 -5.08 2.66 -22.41
N GLY A 333 -4.34 2.98 -21.35
CA GLY A 333 -3.12 2.26 -20.95
C GLY A 333 -1.87 2.61 -21.77
N GLU A 334 -1.89 3.72 -22.51
CA GLU A 334 -0.82 4.13 -23.43
C GLU A 334 0.33 4.88 -22.72
N VAL A 335 1.59 4.59 -23.10
CA VAL A 335 2.79 5.27 -22.59
C VAL A 335 3.04 6.57 -23.38
N LEU A 336 3.03 7.73 -22.72
CA LEU A 336 3.23 9.05 -23.35
C LEU A 336 4.71 9.45 -23.46
N LEU A 337 5.56 8.57 -24.00
CA LEU A 337 7.03 8.73 -24.08
C LEU A 337 7.71 8.75 -22.69
N PRO A 338 9.05 8.60 -22.60
CA PRO A 338 9.78 9.04 -21.41
C PRO A 338 9.61 10.55 -21.19
N ALA A 339 9.53 11.00 -19.94
CA ALA A 339 9.51 12.42 -19.60
C ALA A 339 10.71 13.14 -20.24
N ALA A 340 10.44 14.14 -21.08
CA ALA A 340 11.42 14.68 -22.01
C ALA A 340 12.57 15.41 -21.30
N GLY A 341 13.77 14.83 -21.37
CA GLY A 341 15.01 15.55 -21.07
C GLY A 341 15.31 16.57 -22.18
N PRO A 342 15.64 17.83 -21.86
CA PRO A 342 16.11 18.79 -22.87
C PRO A 342 17.48 18.34 -23.40
N GLY A 343 17.52 17.86 -24.64
CA GLY A 343 18.77 17.37 -25.26
C GLY A 343 18.62 16.28 -26.33
N ALA A 344 17.41 15.80 -26.64
CA ALA A 344 17.18 14.86 -27.73
C ALA A 344 16.98 15.58 -29.09
N THR A 345 18.07 15.75 -29.84
CA THR A 345 18.10 16.16 -31.26
C THR A 345 19.08 15.28 -32.03
#